data_AF-A0A6P8L8M6-F1
#
_entry.id   AF-A0A6P8L8M6-F1
#
_cell.length_a   1.000
_cell.length_b   1.000
_cell.length_c   1.000
_cell.angle_alpha   90.00
_cell.angle_beta   90.00
_cell.angle_gamma   90.00
#
_symmetry.space_group_name_H-M   'P 1'
#
loop_
_entity.id
_entity.type
_entity.pdbx_description
1 polymer ?
#
loop_
_entity_poly.entity_id
_entity_poly.type
_entity_poly.pdbx_seq_one_letter_code
_entity_poly.pdbx_strand_id
1 'polypeptide(L)'
;METFQGDDHALQVTRNKLNEEYKKYKNVTNPAAIEELNKFAEEVEHELRTTVIQAVETKPGTFELRLTADKLIDSVPYKDEECHSSNKNADLSISTSKDKPK
;
A
#
# COMPACT_ATOMS: atom_id res chain seq x y z
N MET A 1 6.41 7.61 12.08
CA MET A 1 6.05 7.38 10.67
C MET A 1 7.27 7.67 9.82
N GLU A 2 7.88 6.61 9.27
CA GLU A 2 9.13 6.71 8.51
C GLU A 2 8.91 7.11 7.04
N THR A 3 7.66 7.05 6.55
CA THR A 3 7.30 7.36 5.16
C THR A 3 7.46 8.83 4.78
N PHE A 4 7.41 9.77 5.72
CA PHE A 4 7.49 11.22 5.44
C PHE A 4 8.72 11.89 6.07
N GLN A 5 9.86 11.21 6.06
CA GLN A 5 11.07 11.72 6.71
C GLN A 5 11.54 13.03 6.07
N GLY A 6 11.67 14.09 6.88
CA GLY A 6 12.10 15.41 6.42
C GLY A 6 11.06 16.17 5.57
N ASP A 7 9.85 15.62 5.41
CA ASP A 7 8.72 16.29 4.75
C ASP A 7 7.64 16.60 5.80
N ASP A 8 7.87 17.67 6.56
CA ASP A 8 6.98 18.09 7.64
C ASP A 8 5.59 18.47 7.12
N HIS A 9 5.52 19.01 5.89
CA HIS A 9 4.27 19.41 5.27
C HIS A 9 3.39 18.18 4.96
N ALA A 10 3.90 17.20 4.22
CA ALA A 10 3.15 15.98 3.92
C ALA A 10 2.79 15.21 5.20
N LEU A 11 3.71 15.18 6.17
CA LEU A 11 3.46 14.57 7.47
C LEU A 11 2.31 15.27 8.22
N GLN A 12 2.29 16.60 8.24
CA GLN A 12 1.24 17.37 8.92
C GLN A 12 -0.12 17.23 8.22
N VAL A 13 -0.16 17.30 6.88
CA VAL A 13 -1.39 17.10 6.11
C VAL A 13 -1.97 15.71 6.35
N THR A 14 -1.12 14.68 6.29
CA THR A 14 -1.55 13.29 6.54
C THR A 14 -2.08 13.12 7.96
N ARG A 15 -1.37 13.66 8.96
CA ARG A 15 -1.81 13.63 10.37
C ARG A 15 -3.14 14.35 10.57
N ASN A 16 -3.33 15.51 9.96
CA ASN A 16 -4.58 16.26 10.05
C ASN A 16 -5.73 15.43 9.47
N LYS A 17 -5.54 14.83 8.30
CA LYS A 17 -6.55 13.99 7.67
C LYS A 17 -6.90 12.77 8.51
N LEU A 18 -5.90 12.07 9.06
CA LEU A 18 -6.12 10.95 9.96
C LEU A 18 -6.92 11.38 11.19
N ASN A 19 -6.53 12.48 11.83
CA ASN A 19 -7.24 13.02 12.99
C ASN A 19 -8.69 13.42 12.68
N GLU A 20 -8.96 13.96 11.49
CA GLU A 20 -10.32 14.27 11.04
C GLU A 20 -11.18 13.01 10.92
N GLU A 21 -10.66 11.95 10.30
CA GLU A 21 -11.40 10.70 10.15
C GLU A 21 -11.67 10.04 11.51
N TYR A 22 -10.67 9.98 12.40
CA TYR A 22 -10.86 9.45 13.76
C TYR A 22 -11.87 10.26 14.57
N LYS A 23 -11.90 11.58 14.44
CA LYS A 23 -12.89 12.43 15.14
C LYS A 23 -14.33 12.11 14.75
N LYS A 24 -14.59 11.70 13.50
CA LYS A 24 -15.95 11.34 13.04
C LYS A 24 -16.51 10.13 13.81
N TYR A 25 -15.65 9.18 14.17
CA TYR A 25 -16.04 7.93 14.83
C TYR A 25 -15.84 7.96 16.35
N LYS A 26 -15.48 9.10 16.94
CA LYS A 26 -15.20 9.25 18.39
C LYS A 26 -16.35 8.77 19.29
N ASN A 27 -17.59 8.88 18.82
CA ASN A 27 -18.79 8.54 19.61
C ASN A 27 -19.28 7.09 19.40
N VAL A 28 -18.57 6.29 18.60
CA VAL A 28 -18.91 4.88 18.40
C VAL A 28 -18.62 4.12 19.69
N THR A 29 -19.63 3.45 20.25
CA THR A 29 -19.54 2.68 21.51
C THR A 29 -19.70 1.18 21.30
N ASN A 30 -20.04 0.74 20.10
CA ASN A 30 -20.18 -0.67 19.77
C ASN A 30 -18.79 -1.31 19.63
N PRO A 31 -18.43 -2.33 20.44
CA PRO A 31 -17.11 -2.95 20.41
C PRO A 31 -16.76 -3.57 19.04
N ALA A 32 -17.72 -4.21 18.36
CA ALA A 32 -17.47 -4.82 17.06
C ALA A 32 -17.12 -3.77 15.99
N ALA A 33 -17.84 -2.63 16.00
CA ALA A 33 -17.57 -1.53 15.08
C ALA A 33 -16.21 -0.86 15.36
N ILE A 34 -15.78 -0.80 16.63
CA ILE A 34 -14.46 -0.28 17.00
C ILE A 34 -13.36 -1.20 16.46
N GLU A 35 -13.53 -2.51 16.56
CA GLU A 35 -12.57 -3.49 16.03
C GLU A 35 -12.41 -3.36 14.50
N GLU A 36 -13.51 -3.24 13.77
CA GLU A 36 -13.48 -3.01 12.32
C GLU A 36 -12.79 -1.70 11.95
N LEU A 37 -13.05 -0.61 12.68
CA LEU A 37 -12.41 0.69 12.46
C LEU A 37 -10.91 0.65 12.75
N ASN A 38 -10.48 -0.09 13.78
CA ASN A 38 -9.07 -0.28 14.06
C ASN A 38 -8.38 -1.06 12.94
N LYS A 39 -8.99 -2.15 12.48
CA LYS A 39 -8.47 -2.92 11.34
C LYS A 39 -8.36 -2.06 10.08
N PHE A 40 -9.36 -1.24 9.80
CA PHE A 40 -9.30 -0.29 8.68
C PHE A 40 -8.14 0.71 8.83
N ALA A 41 -7.88 1.20 10.04
CA ALA A 41 -6.74 2.09 10.26
C ALA A 41 -5.38 1.39 10.06
N GLU A 42 -5.26 0.12 10.44
CA GLU A 42 -4.07 -0.71 10.18
C GLU A 42 -3.86 -0.92 8.68
N GLU A 43 -4.94 -1.18 7.92
CA GLU A 43 -4.88 -1.32 6.46
C GLU A 43 -4.42 -0.01 5.80
N VAL A 44 -4.91 1.14 6.26
CA VAL A 44 -4.47 2.46 5.77
C VAL A 44 -3.00 2.72 6.11
N GLU A 45 -2.54 2.35 7.31
CA GLU A 45 -1.13 2.46 7.69
C GLU A 45 -0.24 1.59 6.79
N HIS A 46 -0.66 0.35 6.54
CA HIS A 46 0.06 -0.58 5.68
C HIS A 46 0.18 -0.03 4.26
N GLU A 47 -0.92 0.44 3.68
CA GLU A 47 -0.96 1.05 2.34
C GLU A 47 0.02 2.22 2.25
N LEU A 48 -0.03 3.16 3.21
CA LEU A 48 0.88 4.31 3.23
C LEU A 48 2.35 3.89 3.36
N ARG A 49 2.63 2.79 4.07
CA ARG A 49 4.00 2.29 4.27
C ARG A 49 4.53 1.55 3.04
N THR A 50 3.70 0.84 2.29
CA THR A 50 4.16 0.02 1.14
C THR A 50 4.13 0.79 -0.18
N THR A 51 3.18 1.71 -0.39
CA THR A 51 2.97 2.33 -1.71
C THR A 51 3.59 3.71 -1.88
N VAL A 52 3.77 4.47 -0.81
CA VAL A 52 4.34 5.83 -0.89
C VAL A 52 5.87 5.77 -0.88
N ILE A 53 6.52 6.23 -1.95
CA ILE A 53 7.99 6.35 -2.04
C ILE A 53 8.38 7.84 -1.99
N GLN A 54 9.33 8.20 -1.13
CA GLN A 54 9.88 9.56 -1.11
C GLN A 54 11.05 9.70 -2.07
N ALA A 55 11.06 10.82 -2.79
CA ALA A 55 12.17 11.25 -3.64
C ALA A 55 12.70 12.59 -3.11
N VAL A 56 14.01 12.70 -2.88
CA VAL A 56 14.67 13.93 -2.44
C VAL A 56 15.62 14.40 -3.54
N GLU A 57 15.46 15.64 -4.00
CA GLU A 57 16.39 16.22 -4.97
C GLU A 57 17.74 16.47 -4.30
N THR A 58 18.80 15.84 -4.81
CA THR A 58 20.18 16.00 -4.29
C THR A 58 21.03 16.91 -5.16
N LYS A 59 20.70 16.96 -6.46
CA LYS A 59 21.31 17.83 -7.47
C LYS A 59 20.23 18.20 -8.49
N PRO A 60 20.38 19.30 -9.26
CA PRO A 60 19.41 19.67 -10.28
C PRO A 60 19.06 18.50 -11.21
N GLY A 61 17.80 18.05 -11.15
CA GLY A 61 17.30 16.94 -11.96
C GLY A 61 17.75 15.53 -11.52
N THR A 62 18.40 15.39 -10.35
CA THR A 62 18.77 14.10 -9.76
C THR A 62 18.08 13.90 -8.42
N PHE A 63 17.32 12.82 -8.31
CA PHE A 63 16.55 12.48 -7.11
C PHE A 63 17.06 11.19 -6.49
N GLU A 64 17.19 11.19 -5.16
CA GLU A 64 17.46 10.00 -4.36
C GLU A 64 16.13 9.44 -3.84
N LEU A 65 15.86 8.17 -4.14
CA LEU A 65 14.67 7.47 -3.66
C LEU A 65 14.95 6.80 -2.31
N ARG A 66 14.06 7.01 -1.34
CA ARG A 66 14.10 6.33 -0.05
C ARG A 66 13.25 5.07 -0.08
N LEU A 67 13.89 3.97 -0.47
CA LEU A 67 13.26 2.64 -0.50
C LEU A 67 13.48 1.93 0.85
N THR A 68 12.41 1.38 1.40
CA THR A 68 12.46 0.45 2.55
C THR A 68 12.07 -0.94 2.07
N ALA A 69 12.44 -1.99 2.82
CA ALA A 69 12.15 -3.38 2.43
C ALA A 69 10.66 -3.61 2.12
N ASP A 70 9.77 -2.94 2.86
CA ASP A 70 8.31 -3.01 2.67
C ASP A 70 7.81 -2.45 1.33
N LYS A 71 8.61 -1.63 0.66
CA LYS A 71 8.27 -0.99 -0.63
C LYS A 71 8.81 -1.78 -1.83
N LEU A 72 9.65 -2.78 -1.58
CA LEU A 72 10.25 -3.59 -2.63
C LEU A 72 9.31 -4.74 -2.97
N ILE A 73 9.03 -4.90 -4.27
CA ILE A 73 8.26 -6.01 -4.81
C ILE A 73 9.24 -6.92 -5.57
N ASP A 74 9.09 -8.23 -5.40
CA ASP A 74 9.87 -9.19 -6.15
C ASP A 74 9.57 -9.07 -7.65
N SER A 75 10.62 -8.85 -8.43
CA SER A 75 10.52 -8.84 -9.88
C SER A 75 10.04 -10.20 -10.37
N VAL A 76 8.91 -10.24 -11.06
CA VAL A 76 8.48 -11.42 -11.79
C VAL A 76 9.29 -11.49 -13.09
N PRO A 77 9.95 -12.64 -13.40
CA PRO A 77 10.67 -12.78 -14.65
C PRO A 77 9.71 -12.56 -15.82
N TYR A 78 10.13 -11.70 -16.75
CA TYR A 78 9.40 -11.46 -17.97
C TYR A 78 9.29 -12.78 -18.75
N LYS A 79 8.06 -13.16 -19.09
CA LYS A 79 7.77 -14.29 -19.97
C LYS A 79 7.40 -13.72 -21.33
N ASP A 80 8.15 -14.13 -22.35
CA ASP A 80 7.75 -14.00 -23.75
C ASP A 80 6.57 -14.94 -24.00
N GLU A 81 5.39 -14.59 -23.49
CA GLU A 81 4.16 -15.22 -23.95
C GLU A 81 3.95 -14.70 -25.38
N GLU A 82 4.06 -15.57 -26.40
CA GLU A 82 3.56 -15.21 -27.72
C GLU A 82 2.10 -14.78 -27.55
N CYS A 83 1.84 -13.49 -27.77
CA CYS A 83 0.51 -12.93 -27.66
C CYS A 83 -0.34 -13.49 -28.81
N HIS A 84 -0.81 -14.73 -28.70
CA HIS A 84 -1.73 -15.33 -29.64
C HIS A 84 -3.07 -14.60 -29.47
N SER A 85 -3.26 -13.58 -30.32
CA SER A 85 -4.55 -12.97 -30.55
C SER A 85 -5.52 -14.03 -31.08
N SER A 86 -6.10 -14.81 -30.17
CA SER A 86 -7.19 -15.71 -30.48
C SER A 86 -8.30 -15.45 -29.47
N ASN A 87 -9.20 -14.56 -29.88
CA ASN A 87 -10.52 -14.41 -29.28
C ASN A 87 -11.20 -15.78 -29.21
N LYS A 88 -11.24 -16.40 -28.03
CA LYS A 88 -12.26 -17.40 -27.65
C LYS A 88 -12.53 -17.28 -26.16
N ASN A 89 -13.76 -16.86 -25.84
CA ASN A 89 -14.34 -16.82 -24.51
C ASN A 89 -14.10 -18.15 -23.77
N ALA A 90 -13.54 -18.12 -22.55
CA ALA A 90 -13.63 -19.23 -21.61
C ALA A 90 -13.25 -18.76 -20.19
N ASP A 91 -14.28 -18.75 -19.32
CA ASP A 91 -14.30 -18.87 -17.86
C ASP A 91 -12.96 -18.75 -17.09
N LEU A 92 -12.84 -17.69 -16.28
CA LEU A 92 -11.90 -17.66 -15.16
C LEU A 92 -12.40 -18.57 -14.04
N SER A 93 -11.95 -19.83 -14.04
CA SER A 93 -11.93 -20.63 -12.81
C SER A 93 -10.64 -20.34 -12.05
N ILE A 94 -10.74 -19.57 -10.97
CA ILE A 94 -9.66 -19.38 -10.01
C ILE A 94 -9.49 -20.70 -9.25
N SER A 95 -8.44 -21.46 -9.56
CA SER A 95 -8.00 -22.59 -8.74
C SER A 95 -6.93 -22.12 -7.76
N THR A 96 -7.36 -21.91 -6.52
CA THR A 96 -6.49 -21.86 -5.35
C THR A 96 -5.83 -23.22 -5.13
N SER A 97 -4.51 -23.29 -5.05
CA SER A 97 -3.83 -24.44 -4.44
C SER A 97 -2.65 -23.98 -3.58
N LYS A 98 -2.84 -24.22 -2.28
CA LYS A 98 -1.80 -24.34 -1.26
C LYS A 98 -0.79 -25.40 -1.68
N ASP A 99 0.49 -25.23 -1.33
CA ASP A 99 1.19 -26.24 -0.53
C ASP A 99 2.54 -25.78 0.05
N LYS A 100 2.86 -26.39 1.19
CA LYS A 100 3.85 -26.05 2.23
C LYS A 100 5.22 -26.72 1.98
N PRO A 101 6.37 -26.15 2.41
CA PRO A 101 7.65 -26.85 2.30
C PRO A 101 7.89 -27.81 3.49
N LYS A 102 8.77 -28.75 3.18
CA LYS A 102 9.10 -30.02 3.83
C LYS A 102 9.88 -29.89 5.14
#